data_AF-A0AA38J3E7-F1
#
_entry.id   AF-A0AA38J3E7-F1
#
_cell.length_a   1.000
_cell.length_b   1.000
_cell.length_c   1.000
_cell.angle_alpha   90.00
_cell.angle_beta   90.00
_cell.angle_gamma   90.00
#
_symmetry.space_group_name_H-M   'P 1'
#
loop_
_entity.id
_entity.type
_entity.pdbx_description
1 polymer ?
#
loop_
_entity_poly.entity_id
_entity_poly.type
_entity_poly.pdbx_seq_one_letter_code
_entity_poly.pdbx_strand_id
1 'polypeptide(L)'
;MLAYMLDLSKKMSSSSLWSKHSMVKSMLLVHENVDISRFSKVMAFLMKMLVGYEPKKAKTLTRDDVNRFLKEASGKEYLLAKVVAMLGTAGSCRREELYNISLDDVQDTSSQLVMTIPISKTHQKRVLQ
;
A
#
# COMPACT_ATOMS: atom_id res chain seq x y z
N MET A 1 -17.38 -15.33 19.18
CA MET A 1 -16.13 -15.05 18.43
C MET A 1 -15.91 -16.00 17.26
N LEU A 2 -15.73 -17.31 17.47
CA LEU A 2 -15.41 -18.26 16.39
C LEU A 2 -16.50 -18.34 15.31
N ALA A 3 -17.77 -18.43 15.70
CA ALA A 3 -18.90 -18.45 14.75
C ALA A 3 -18.95 -17.20 13.87
N TYR A 4 -18.63 -16.03 14.43
CA TYR A 4 -18.53 -14.78 13.70
C TYR A 4 -17.39 -14.81 12.66
N MET A 5 -16.20 -15.26 13.05
CA MET A 5 -15.07 -15.40 12.12
C MET A 5 -15.33 -16.45 11.03
N LEU A 6 -16.07 -17.51 11.36
CA LEU A 6 -16.51 -18.52 10.39
C LEU A 6 -17.52 -17.96 9.37
N ASP A 7 -18.42 -17.06 9.77
CA ASP A 7 -19.31 -16.41 8.80
C ASP A 7 -18.53 -15.45 7.89
N LEU A 8 -17.60 -14.67 8.45
CA LEU A 8 -16.75 -13.77 7.66
C LEU A 8 -15.85 -14.51 6.68
N SER A 9 -15.33 -15.69 7.04
CA SER A 9 -14.46 -16.47 6.17
C SER A 9 -15.14 -16.94 4.89
N LYS A 10 -16.47 -17.01 4.86
CA LYS A 10 -17.24 -17.35 3.65
C LYS A 10 -17.26 -16.21 2.63
N LYS A 11 -16.98 -14.98 3.07
CA LYS A 11 -17.16 -13.75 2.28
C LYS A 11 -15.84 -13.02 2.00
N MET A 12 -14.76 -13.37 2.71
CA MET A 12 -13.53 -12.58 2.74
C MET A 12 -12.30 -13.45 2.50
N SER A 13 -11.24 -12.87 1.92
CA SER A 13 -9.93 -13.50 1.84
C SER A 13 -9.31 -13.70 3.22
N SER A 14 -8.38 -14.64 3.35
CA SER A 14 -7.67 -14.92 4.60
C SER A 14 -6.96 -13.69 5.17
N SER A 15 -6.37 -12.85 4.32
CA SER A 15 -5.76 -11.58 4.73
C SER A 15 -6.78 -10.56 5.28
N SER A 16 -7.94 -10.46 4.64
CA SER A 16 -9.01 -9.56 5.05
C SER A 16 -9.65 -10.04 6.36
N LEU A 17 -9.81 -11.35 6.51
CA LEU A 17 -10.29 -11.99 7.74
C LEU A 17 -9.34 -11.71 8.91
N TRP A 18 -8.02 -11.85 8.71
CA TRP A 18 -7.02 -11.46 9.71
C TRP A 18 -7.10 -9.98 10.08
N SER A 19 -7.32 -9.10 9.11
CA SER A 19 -7.49 -7.66 9.36
C SER A 19 -8.74 -7.38 10.20
N LYS A 20 -9.87 -8.06 9.90
CA LYS A 20 -11.09 -7.96 10.72
C LYS A 20 -10.89 -8.47 12.12
N HIS A 21 -10.20 -9.61 12.28
CA HIS A 21 -9.84 -10.11 13.60
C HIS A 21 -8.99 -9.09 14.38
N SER A 22 -7.95 -8.51 13.76
CA SER A 22 -7.11 -7.49 14.40
C SER A 22 -7.91 -6.23 14.80
N MET A 23 -8.85 -5.79 13.97
CA MET A 23 -9.72 -4.66 14.28
C MET A 23 -10.60 -4.94 15.51
N VAL A 24 -11.24 -6.11 15.57
CA VAL A 24 -12.06 -6.50 16.72
C VAL A 24 -11.19 -6.71 17.97
N LYS A 25 -9.98 -7.24 17.82
CA LYS A 25 -9.01 -7.37 18.91
C LYS A 25 -8.71 -6.01 19.53
N SER A 26 -8.32 -5.03 18.71
CA SER A 26 -7.99 -3.69 19.19
C SER A 26 -9.20 -3.02 19.86
N MET A 27 -10.39 -3.16 19.28
CA MET A 27 -11.61 -2.60 19.85
C MET A 27 -11.90 -3.18 21.25
N LEU A 28 -11.93 -4.51 21.38
CA LEU A 28 -12.23 -5.19 22.64
C LEU A 28 -11.14 -4.95 23.70
N LEU A 29 -9.88 -4.84 23.28
CA LEU A 29 -8.79 -4.53 24.19
C LEU A 29 -8.93 -3.11 24.75
N VAL A 30 -9.28 -2.12 23.92
CA VAL A 30 -9.39 -0.72 24.35
C VAL A 30 -10.66 -0.45 25.16
N HIS A 31 -11.80 -0.97 24.73
CA HIS A 31 -13.10 -0.62 25.34
C HIS A 31 -13.50 -1.55 26.49
N GLU A 32 -13.14 -2.83 26.41
CA GLU A 32 -13.60 -3.87 27.34
C GLU A 32 -12.44 -4.51 28.11
N ASN A 33 -11.19 -4.13 27.84
CA ASN A 33 -9.97 -4.77 28.37
C ASN A 33 -9.93 -6.29 28.13
N VAL A 34 -10.53 -6.76 27.02
CA VAL A 34 -10.57 -8.18 26.64
C VAL A 34 -9.57 -8.46 25.52
N ASP A 35 -8.54 -9.25 25.84
CA ASP A 35 -7.56 -9.71 24.86
C ASP A 35 -7.98 -11.04 24.21
N ILE A 36 -8.63 -10.94 23.05
CA ILE A 36 -9.05 -12.10 22.26
C ILE A 36 -7.90 -12.85 21.57
N SER A 37 -6.65 -12.34 21.63
CA SER A 37 -5.51 -13.08 21.06
C SER A 37 -5.22 -14.39 21.81
N ARG A 38 -5.72 -14.50 23.04
CA ARG A 38 -5.65 -15.69 23.88
C ARG A 38 -6.64 -16.79 23.48
N PHE A 39 -7.58 -16.50 22.57
CA PHE A 39 -8.59 -17.47 22.15
C PHE A 39 -7.99 -18.46 21.14
N SER A 40 -7.37 -19.51 21.66
CA SER A 40 -6.65 -20.54 20.89
C SER A 40 -7.46 -21.13 19.72
N LYS A 41 -8.75 -21.41 19.91
CA LYS A 41 -9.63 -21.92 18.84
C LYS A 41 -9.78 -20.93 17.67
N VAL A 42 -9.86 -19.63 17.96
CA VAL A 42 -9.96 -18.58 16.93
C VAL A 42 -8.63 -18.42 16.21
N MET A 43 -7.51 -18.41 16.95
CA MET A 43 -6.17 -18.35 16.36
C MET A 43 -5.90 -19.55 15.44
N ALA A 44 -6.17 -20.76 15.92
CA ALA A 44 -5.98 -21.99 15.13
C ALA A 44 -6.82 -21.97 13.85
N PHE A 45 -8.07 -21.50 13.93
CA PHE A 45 -8.92 -21.31 12.76
C PHE A 45 -8.33 -20.30 11.76
N LEU A 46 -7.89 -19.13 12.22
CA LEU A 46 -7.27 -18.10 11.37
C LEU A 46 -5.97 -18.57 10.72
N MET A 47 -5.15 -19.34 11.44
CA MET A 47 -3.93 -19.94 10.87
C MET A 47 -4.27 -20.98 9.81
N LYS A 48 -5.29 -21.82 10.04
CA LYS A 48 -5.77 -22.78 9.05
C LYS A 48 -6.22 -22.11 7.76
N MET A 49 -6.89 -20.95 7.85
CA MET A 49 -7.30 -20.18 6.67
C MET A 49 -6.12 -19.61 5.87
N LEU A 50 -4.93 -19.47 6.46
CA LEU A 50 -3.73 -19.03 5.75
C LEU A 50 -3.04 -20.15 4.97
N VAL A 51 -3.33 -21.42 5.28
CA VAL A 51 -2.68 -22.56 4.59
C VAL A 51 -3.05 -22.54 3.12
N GLY A 52 -2.04 -22.44 2.25
CA GLY A 52 -2.23 -22.35 0.79
C GLY A 52 -2.77 -21.01 0.30
N TYR A 53 -2.92 -20.00 1.16
CA TYR A 53 -3.34 -18.67 0.74
C TYR A 53 -2.22 -17.97 -0.05
N GLU A 54 -2.51 -17.64 -1.30
CA GLU A 54 -1.62 -16.84 -2.14
C GLU A 54 -2.12 -15.38 -2.18
N PRO A 55 -1.31 -14.40 -1.73
CA PRO A 55 -1.69 -12.99 -1.80
C PRO A 55 -1.82 -12.51 -3.24
N LYS A 56 -2.95 -11.86 -3.57
CA LYS A 56 -3.10 -11.13 -4.83
C LYS A 56 -2.13 -9.93 -4.85
N LYS A 57 -1.09 -10.00 -5.66
CA LYS A 57 -0.13 -8.91 -5.88
C LYS A 57 -0.50 -8.11 -7.12
N ALA A 58 -0.12 -6.83 -7.14
CA ALA A 58 -0.19 -6.03 -8.35
C ALA A 58 0.78 -6.58 -9.40
N LYS A 59 0.48 -6.39 -10.68
CA LYS A 59 1.39 -6.77 -11.76
C LYS A 59 2.68 -5.95 -11.64
N THR A 60 3.81 -6.64 -11.51
CA THR A 60 5.13 -6.00 -11.56
C THR A 60 5.46 -5.67 -13.01
N LEU A 61 5.70 -4.39 -13.29
CA LEU A 61 6.15 -3.94 -14.60
C LEU A 61 7.66 -4.11 -14.72
N THR A 62 8.13 -4.55 -15.89
CA THR A 62 9.56 -4.62 -16.17
C THR A 62 10.12 -3.26 -16.56
N ARG A 63 11.45 -3.13 -16.56
CA ARG A 63 12.12 -1.93 -17.07
C ARG A 63 11.74 -1.63 -18.51
N ASP A 64 11.60 -2.67 -19.34
CA ASP A 64 11.23 -2.55 -20.75
C ASP A 64 9.78 -2.10 -20.92
N ASP A 65 8.85 -2.59 -20.08
CA ASP A 65 7.47 -2.11 -20.07
C ASP A 65 7.39 -0.61 -19.77
N VAL A 66 8.12 -0.16 -18.75
CA VAL A 66 8.17 1.26 -18.36
C VAL A 66 8.82 2.10 -19.46
N ASN A 67 9.96 1.66 -20.00
CA ASN A 67 10.66 2.37 -21.07
C ASN A 67 9.82 2.48 -22.34
N ARG A 68 9.15 1.39 -22.73
CA ARG A 68 8.23 1.36 -23.87
C ARG A 68 7.10 2.37 -23.67
N PHE A 69 6.47 2.37 -22.50
CA PHE A 69 5.42 3.35 -22.18
C PHE A 69 5.94 4.79 -22.26
N LEU A 70 7.11 5.08 -21.67
CA LEU A 70 7.68 6.42 -21.68
C LEU A 70 8.06 6.90 -23.09
N LYS A 71 8.52 6.00 -23.97
CA LYS A 71 8.94 6.35 -25.35
C LYS A 71 7.77 6.40 -26.32
N GLU A 72 6.90 5.40 -26.32
CA GLU A 72 5.94 5.16 -27.41
C GLU A 72 4.56 5.74 -27.14
N ALA A 73 4.14 5.89 -25.87
CA ALA A 73 2.80 6.40 -25.58
C ALA A 73 2.66 7.89 -25.98
N SER A 74 1.47 8.30 -26.41
CA SER A 74 1.20 9.69 -26.84
C SER A 74 1.50 10.69 -25.71
N GLY A 75 2.36 11.68 -25.98
CA GLY A 75 2.65 12.74 -25.02
C GLY A 75 1.43 13.62 -24.73
N LYS A 76 0.54 13.83 -25.71
CA LYS A 76 -0.65 14.68 -25.51
C LYS A 76 -1.67 14.08 -24.55
N GLU A 77 -1.79 12.75 -24.55
CA GLU A 77 -2.77 12.02 -23.74
C GLU A 77 -2.19 11.57 -22.40
N TYR A 78 -0.92 11.14 -22.39
CA TYR A 78 -0.31 10.48 -21.24
C TYR A 78 0.77 11.30 -20.55
N LEU A 79 0.88 12.62 -20.81
CA LEU A 79 1.92 13.47 -20.20
C LEU A 79 2.00 13.29 -18.68
N LEU A 80 0.86 13.47 -18.00
CA LEU A 80 0.78 13.34 -16.54
C LEU A 80 1.16 11.94 -16.08
N ALA A 81 0.63 10.90 -16.74
CA ALA A 81 0.92 9.52 -16.38
C ALA A 81 2.41 9.17 -16.57
N LYS A 82 3.07 9.70 -17.61
CA LYS A 82 4.51 9.55 -17.82
C LYS A 82 5.31 10.25 -16.71
N VAL A 83 4.96 11.48 -16.36
CA VAL A 83 5.60 12.20 -15.25
C VAL A 83 5.45 11.40 -13.96
N VAL A 84 4.22 10.99 -13.60
CA VAL A 84 3.95 10.19 -12.40
C VAL A 84 4.71 8.86 -12.41
N ALA A 85 4.82 8.18 -13.57
CA ALA A 85 5.60 6.96 -13.68
C ALA A 85 7.09 7.19 -13.45
N MET A 86 7.67 8.28 -14.00
CA MET A 86 9.07 8.64 -13.77
C MET A 86 9.33 8.95 -12.30
N LEU A 87 8.49 9.79 -11.67
CA LEU A 87 8.64 10.14 -10.25
C LEU A 87 8.44 8.92 -9.34
N GLY A 88 7.41 8.12 -9.61
CA GLY A 88 7.10 6.92 -8.84
C GLY A 88 8.19 5.87 -8.91
N THR A 89 8.80 5.65 -10.08
CA THR A 89 9.87 4.68 -10.26
C THR A 89 11.23 5.17 -9.74
N ALA A 90 11.57 6.45 -9.94
CA ALA A 90 12.82 7.03 -9.43
C ALA A 90 12.80 7.17 -7.90
N GLY A 91 11.69 7.64 -7.32
CA GLY A 91 11.56 7.91 -5.89
C GLY A 91 11.03 6.75 -5.06
N SER A 92 10.55 5.67 -5.71
CA SER A 92 9.73 4.64 -5.05
C SER A 92 8.58 5.26 -4.25
N CYS A 93 7.96 6.30 -4.81
CA CYS A 93 6.94 7.10 -4.14
C CYS A 93 5.61 6.33 -4.03
N ARG A 94 4.97 6.43 -2.87
CA ARG A 94 3.60 5.95 -2.69
C ARG A 94 2.62 6.85 -3.43
N ARG A 95 1.44 6.32 -3.76
CA ARG A 95 0.36 7.08 -4.40
C ARG A 95 -0.04 8.33 -3.61
N GLU A 96 -0.12 8.22 -2.27
CA GLU A 96 -0.42 9.36 -1.39
C GLU A 96 0.67 10.43 -1.42
N GLU A 97 1.95 10.03 -1.53
CA GLU A 97 3.09 10.94 -1.64
C GLU A 97 3.03 11.69 -2.97
N LEU A 98 2.83 10.96 -4.08
CA LEU A 98 2.70 11.55 -5.43
C LEU A 98 1.53 12.52 -5.56
N TYR A 99 0.40 12.23 -4.90
CA TYR A 99 -0.78 13.09 -4.92
C TYR A 99 -0.57 14.41 -4.15
N ASN A 100 0.23 14.38 -3.09
CA ASN A 100 0.44 15.53 -2.22
C ASN A 100 1.63 16.43 -2.62
N ILE A 101 2.40 16.06 -3.66
CA ILE A 101 3.51 16.89 -4.15
C ILE A 101 2.93 18.19 -4.72
N SER A 102 3.46 19.31 -4.27
CA SER A 102 3.13 20.65 -4.74
C SER A 102 4.27 21.27 -5.55
N LEU A 103 4.02 22.41 -6.20
CA LEU A 103 5.07 23.15 -6.91
C LEU A 103 6.13 23.70 -5.95
N ASP A 104 5.76 23.99 -4.70
CA ASP A 104 6.68 24.49 -3.66
C ASP A 104 7.71 23.43 -3.24
N ASP A 105 7.42 22.15 -3.52
CA ASP A 105 8.30 21.03 -3.23
C ASP A 105 9.35 20.78 -4.32
N VAL A 106 9.27 21.50 -5.46
CA VAL A 106 10.14 21.32 -6.63
C VAL A 106 11.16 22.46 -6.73
N GLN A 107 12.43 22.11 -6.83
CA GLN A 107 13.54 23.03 -7.06
C GLN A 107 14.23 22.69 -8.37
N ASP A 108 14.39 23.69 -9.23
CA ASP A 108 15.12 23.56 -10.49
C ASP A 108 16.55 24.06 -10.31
N THR A 109 17.51 23.14 -10.37
CA THR A 109 18.94 23.44 -10.24
C THR A 109 19.61 23.55 -11.62
N SER A 110 18.87 23.94 -12.67
CA SER A 110 19.28 24.11 -14.09
C SER A 110 19.80 22.85 -14.81
N SER A 111 20.37 21.89 -14.09
CA SER A 111 20.80 20.58 -14.58
C SER A 111 19.91 19.43 -14.14
N GLN A 112 19.18 19.61 -13.03
CA GLN A 112 18.34 18.58 -12.42
C GLN A 112 17.17 19.20 -11.66
N LEU A 113 16.07 18.44 -11.57
CA LEU A 113 14.92 18.77 -10.73
C LEU A 113 15.05 18.04 -9.40
N VAL A 114 15.22 18.80 -8.33
CA VAL A 114 15.27 18.30 -6.96
C VAL A 114 13.87 18.42 -6.36
N MET A 115 13.29 17.31 -5.90
CA MET A 115 11.96 17.31 -5.30
C MET A 115 11.97 16.81 -3.86
N THR A 116 11.31 17.55 -2.99
CA THR A 116 11.06 17.14 -1.60
C THR A 116 9.80 16.30 -1.53
N ILE A 117 9.90 15.06 -1.07
CA ILE A 117 8.74 14.18 -0.96
C ILE A 117 7.96 14.53 0.33
N PRO A 118 6.66 14.86 0.24
CA PRO A 118 5.83 15.15 1.41
C PRO A 118 5.79 13.97 2.38
N ILE A 119 5.78 14.28 3.67
CA ILE A 119 5.77 13.28 4.73
C ILE A 119 4.45 12.50 4.71
N SER A 120 4.55 11.18 4.58
CA SER A 120 3.40 10.26 4.71
C SER A 120 3.43 9.53 6.06
N LYS A 121 3.72 8.23 6.06
CA LYS A 121 3.60 7.32 7.22
C LYS A 121 4.77 7.32 8.19
N THR A 122 5.98 7.62 7.72
CA THR A 122 7.21 7.42 8.52
C THR A 122 7.64 8.67 9.28
N HIS A 123 6.91 9.78 9.15
CA HIS A 123 7.28 11.08 9.73
C HIS A 123 8.68 11.59 9.35
N GLN A 124 9.27 11.03 8.28
CA GLN A 124 10.61 11.37 7.78
C GLN A 124 10.53 11.96 6.38
N LYS A 125 11.24 13.08 6.17
CA LYS A 125 11.38 13.72 4.85
C LYS A 125 12.40 12.97 3.99
N ARG A 126 12.16 12.90 2.69
CA ARG A 126 13.08 12.34 1.69
C ARG A 126 13.19 13.31 0.52
N VAL A 127 14.35 13.35 -0.12
CA VAL A 127 14.60 14.19 -1.30
C VAL A 127 14.93 13.27 -2.47
N LEU A 128 14.33 13.57 -3.61
CA LEU A 128 14.64 12.96 -4.90
C LEU A 128 15.54 13.94 -5.66
N GLN A 129 16.69 13.46 -6.12
CA GLN A 129 17.70 14.20 -6.89
C GLN A 129 17.95 13.49 -8.21
#